data_AF-A0A923YVI6-F1
#
_entry.id   AF-A0A923YVI6-F1
#
_cell.length_a   1.000
_cell.length_b   1.000
_cell.length_c   1.000
_cell.angle_alpha   90.00
_cell.angle_beta   90.00
_cell.angle_gamma   90.00
#
_symmetry.space_group_name_H-M   'P 1'
#
loop_
_entity.id
_entity.type
_entity.pdbx_description
1 polymer ?
#
loop_
_entity_poly.entity_id
_entity_poly.type
_entity_poly.pdbx_seq_one_letter_code
_entity_poly.pdbx_strand_id
1 'polypeptide(L)' 'MSEAANVGAEGAVVELIGLKRSFVQAEVTIEVLRGIDLAIKPGEIVALLGPS' A
#
# COMPACT_ATOMS: atom_id res chain seq x y z
N MET A 1 -26.18 26.04 -4.20
CA MET A 1 -26.92 25.04 -5.01
C MET A 1 -26.20 24.89 -6.34
N SER A 2 -26.13 23.64 -6.81
CA SER A 2 -25.42 23.11 -7.99
C SER A 2 -23.92 22.84 -7.78
N GLU A 3 -23.34 21.69 -8.11
CA GLU A 3 -23.75 20.27 -8.17
C GLU A 3 -22.42 19.50 -8.35
N ALA A 4 -22.39 18.23 -7.97
CA ALA A 4 -21.20 17.40 -7.82
C ALA A 4 -20.33 17.25 -9.08
N ALA A 5 -19.02 17.36 -8.88
CA ALA A 5 -18.02 16.63 -9.64
C ALA A 5 -17.05 15.98 -8.65
N ASN A 6 -17.50 14.91 -7.99
CA ASN A 6 -16.59 13.93 -7.40
C ASN A 6 -15.93 13.18 -8.57
N VAL A 7 -14.87 13.78 -9.12
CA VAL A 7 -13.93 13.06 -9.96
C VAL A 7 -13.12 12.21 -9.00
N GLY A 8 -13.40 10.90 -8.95
CA GLY A 8 -12.48 9.96 -8.31
C GLY A 8 -11.10 10.18 -8.92
N ALA A 9 -10.19 10.72 -8.12
CA ALA A 9 -8.98 11.42 -8.54
C ALA A 9 -8.17 10.65 -9.59
N GLU A 10 -7.57 11.37 -10.55
CA GLU A 10 -6.65 10.86 -11.59
C GLU A 10 -5.32 10.28 -11.04
N GLY A 11 -5.28 9.83 -9.78
CA GLY A 11 -4.13 9.23 -9.12
C GLY A 11 -4.51 8.04 -8.25
N ALA A 12 -3.52 7.20 -7.93
CA ALA A 12 -3.73 6.08 -7.00
C ALA A 12 -4.21 6.60 -5.64
N VAL A 13 -5.19 5.92 -5.03
CA VAL A 13 -5.67 6.22 -3.67
C VAL A 13 -4.73 5.68 -2.60
N VAL A 14 -3.94 4.65 -2.93
CA VAL A 14 -2.82 4.17 -2.13
C VAL A 14 -1.63 4.05 -3.06
N GLU A 15 -0.50 4.63 -2.67
CA GLU A 15 0.77 4.51 -3.37
C GLU A 15 1.88 4.20 -2.36
N LEU A 16 2.59 3.11 -2.61
CA LEU A 16 3.77 2.67 -1.87
C LEU A 16 4.94 2.60 -2.85
N ILE A 17 6.07 3.19 -2.46
CA ILE A 17 7.30 3.16 -3.23
C ILE A 17 8.43 2.71 -2.31
N GLY A 18 9.06 1.58 -2.63
CA GLY A 18 10.18 1.02 -1.93
C GLY A 18 9.90 0.70 -0.46
N LEU A 19 8.65 0.35 -0.10
CA LEU A 19 8.28 0.15 1.30
C LEU A 19 9.09 -1.00 1.92
N LYS A 20 9.87 -0.65 2.95
CA LYS A 20 10.69 -1.58 3.72
C LYS A 20 10.26 -1.56 5.17
N ARG A 21 10.27 -2.73 5.80
CA ARG A 21 10.01 -2.87 7.22
C ARG A 21 10.82 -4.03 7.77
N SER A 22 11.45 -3.77 8.91
CA SER A 22 12.17 -4.78 9.66
C SER A 22 11.82 -4.70 11.14
N PHE A 23 12.05 -5.81 11.83
CA PHE A 23 11.95 -5.91 13.28
C PHE A 23 13.24 -6.53 13.82
N VAL A 24 13.64 -6.10 15.02
CA VAL A 24 14.78 -6.69 15.72
C VAL A 24 14.26 -7.64 16.78
N GLN A 25 14.73 -8.88 16.76
CA GLN A 25 14.45 -9.89 17.76
C GLN A 25 15.77 -10.45 18.29
N ALA A 26 16.05 -10.19 19.57
CA ALA A 26 17.38 -10.39 20.16
C ALA A 26 18.46 -9.71 19.29
N GLU A 27 19.39 -10.49 18.73
CA GLU A 27 20.50 -9.99 17.91
C GLU A 27 20.21 -10.10 16.40
N VAL A 28 19.02 -10.58 16.02
CA VAL A 28 18.64 -10.82 14.63
C VAL A 28 17.72 -9.71 14.13
N THR A 29 18.01 -9.19 12.94
CA THR A 29 17.09 -8.32 12.20
C THR A 29 16.30 -9.14 11.20
N ILE A 30 14.97 -9.06 11.29
CA ILE A 30 14.04 -9.74 10.39
C ILE A 30 13.49 -8.71 9.41
N GLU A 31 13.75 -8.90 8.12
CA GLU A 31 13.14 -8.09 7.06
C GLU A 31 11.78 -8.66 6.67
N VAL A 32 10.70 -7.97 7.06
CA VAL A 32 9.31 -8.39 6.79
C VAL A 32 8.74 -7.79 5.51
N LEU A 33 9.20 -6.61 5.10
CA LEU A 33 8.91 -6.01 3.80
C LEU A 33 10.22 -5.61 3.14
N ARG A 34 10.44 -6.04 1.90
CA ARG A 34 11.74 -5.95 1.19
C ARG A 34 11.70 -4.99 0.00
N GLY A 35 11.15 -3.79 0.19
CA GLY A 35 11.09 -2.79 -0.87
C GLY A 35 9.92 -3.03 -1.81
N ILE A 36 8.70 -2.85 -1.29
CA ILE A 36 7.47 -3.11 -2.02
C ILE A 36 6.98 -1.83 -2.69
N ASP A 37 6.72 -1.94 -4.00
CA ASP A 37 6.01 -0.94 -4.80
C ASP A 37 4.57 -1.42 -5.01
N LEU A 38 3.58 -0.58 -4.70
CA LEU A 38 2.15 -0.91 -4.85
C LEU A 38 1.35 0.36 -5.13
N ALA A 39 0.48 0.32 -6.12
CA ALA A 39 -0.52 1.35 -6.37
C ALA A 39 -1.91 0.72 -6.39
N ILE A 40 -2.87 1.33 -5.68
CA ILE A 40 -4.28 0.94 -5.69
C ILE A 40 -5.08 2.12 -6.20
N LYS A 41 -5.92 1.91 -7.21
CA LYS A 41 -6.75 2.95 -7.84
C LYS A 41 -8.09 3.12 -7.13
N PRO A 42 -8.77 4.27 -7.29
CA PRO A 42 -10.11 4.45 -6.75
C PRO A 42 -11.06 3.33 -7.22
N GLY A 43 -11.76 2.70 -6.27
CA GLY A 43 -12.75 1.66 -6.55
C GLY A 43 -12.20 0.24 -6.72
N GLU A 44 -10.88 0.04 -6.65
CA GLU A 44 -10.30 -1.30 -6.66
C GLU A 44 -10.49 -2.02 -5.31
N ILE A 45 -10.86 -3.30 -5.37
CA ILE A 45 -10.88 -4.21 -4.23
C ILE A 45 -9.67 -5.11 -4.35
N VAL A 46 -8.78 -5.07 -3.35
CA VAL A 46 -7.51 -5.80 -3.34
C VAL A 46 -7.46 -6.75 -2.15
N ALA A 47 -7.01 -7.98 -2.37
CA ALA A 47 -6.72 -8.95 -1.31
C ALA A 47 -5.21 -9.19 -1.23
N LEU A 48 -4.67 -9.18 0.00
CA LEU A 48 -3.28 -9.57 0.27
C LEU A 48 -3.28 -11.00 0.80
N LEU A 49 -2.58 -11.90 0.13
CA LEU A 49 -2.46 -13.30 0.51
C LEU A 49 -0.98 -13.66 0.69
N GLY A 50 -0.71 -14.52 1.66
CA GLY A 50 0.62 -15.03 1.95
C GLY A 50 0.59 -16.08 3.07
N PRO A 51 1.67 -16.85 3.22
CA PRO A 51 1.84 -17.75 4.36
C PRO A 51 1.86 -16.97 5.67
N SER A 52 1.45 -17.63 6.76
CA SER A 52 1.55 -17.12 8.14
C SER A 52 2.97 -17.18 8.67
#